data_AF-A0A7V2UDP6-F1
#
_entry.id   AF-A0A7V2UDP6-F1
#
_cell.length_a   1.000
_cell.length_b   1.000
_cell.length_c   1.000
_cell.angle_alpha   90.00
_cell.angle_beta   90.00
_cell.angle_gamma   90.00
#
_symmetry.space_group_name_H-M   'P 1'
#
loop_
_entity.id
_entity.type
_entity.pdbx_description
1 polymer ?
#
loop_
_entity_poly.entity_id
_entity_poly.type
_entity_poly.pdbx_seq_one_letter_code
_entity_poly.pdbx_strand_id
1 'polypeptide(L)'
;MAMVMDGGARGGYSEPNDRTTRVHNLVEVDGKDHLAYGWVQALSDAPGARYLRAAALPPPACLVFTRQTALADVDEGQGSRTLPVELQKPGARLPADVVTPNSYVFDVFRVAGGKLHSYPCHGTINDAFEWNAGGATPVEHLEKKTGETDTEAQYLSLVSLSKNQKFAGNAPDLLQATWRQVRFEKDTKGGVSEESILGVNFNPSSPPWHTRWHLLGTSGRRALRAQVVMHKSGYQWTALMVWNRSGGRPVDAAYPALVEPYVGEPFITAQRELPVEPNEADALRAAAVEVQTRNGYQDVCFADGRPEKTRAFRTAWGACRVAGEFAFASRDAQGLRLTALTGGTLLETPDLRIALAGREYTGQITKVDYLRKTFWTDKPWPALCAGQVLEVQSPGCPTSYTIASVAPDGAGSRIVVTNGADFYRAPITQVLPEQRRVDGRLPLPARRASIRGMTASNDAMTRLWRIENNSGNDFTLEGGGTRSADFAPSNALRISEYGVGDRVRLAAWAAIRRAGANRLEVTANSDLSLSLKGGWVELCADSKTWLPCAGGEVAIKAADLAKGPVHDGRCLEFR
;
A
#
# COMPACT_ATOMS: atom_id res chain seq x y z
N MET A 1 0.24 10.33 -11.94
CA MET A 1 1.63 10.43 -12.47
C MET A 1 2.27 9.04 -12.44
N ALA A 2 3.03 8.68 -13.47
CA ALA A 2 3.59 7.34 -13.63
C ALA A 2 4.98 7.25 -12.95
N MET A 3 5.05 6.69 -11.74
CA MET A 3 6.24 5.91 -11.35
C MET A 3 6.19 4.56 -12.09
N VAL A 4 6.22 4.59 -13.42
CA VAL A 4 6.14 3.37 -14.24
C VAL A 4 7.07 3.55 -15.41
N MET A 5 8.33 3.18 -15.20
CA MET A 5 9.22 2.76 -16.28
C MET A 5 10.16 1.69 -15.72
N ASP A 6 9.86 0.43 -16.01
CA ASP A 6 10.67 -0.74 -15.63
C ASP A 6 10.93 -1.65 -16.83
N GLY A 7 11.07 -1.12 -18.05
CA GLY A 7 11.22 -1.97 -19.24
C GLY A 7 10.11 -3.03 -19.45
N GLY A 8 8.97 -2.90 -18.73
CA GLY A 8 7.89 -3.88 -18.65
C GLY A 8 8.15 -5.07 -17.71
N ALA A 9 9.02 -4.92 -16.69
CA ALA A 9 9.51 -5.97 -15.80
C ALA A 9 10.13 -7.18 -16.54
N ARG A 10 10.62 -6.96 -17.77
CA ARG A 10 11.08 -8.04 -18.64
C ARG A 10 12.55 -8.33 -18.36
N GLY A 11 12.83 -9.59 -18.01
CA GLY A 11 14.20 -10.01 -17.77
C GLY A 11 15.07 -9.84 -19.01
N GLY A 12 16.27 -9.28 -18.83
CA GLY A 12 17.31 -9.17 -19.87
C GLY A 12 17.20 -7.96 -20.79
N TYR A 13 16.49 -6.91 -20.37
CA TYR A 13 16.36 -5.68 -21.15
C TYR A 13 17.23 -4.54 -20.61
N SER A 14 17.47 -4.56 -19.30
CA SER A 14 18.28 -3.59 -18.56
C SER A 14 19.38 -4.26 -17.74
N GLU A 15 20.31 -3.44 -17.25
CA GLU A 15 21.30 -3.83 -16.25
C GLU A 15 21.39 -2.77 -15.13
N PRO A 16 21.11 -3.12 -13.85
CA PRO A 16 20.63 -4.43 -13.38
C PRO A 16 19.29 -4.82 -13.99
N ASN A 17 19.01 -6.13 -14.03
CA ASN A 17 17.81 -6.67 -14.68
C ASN A 17 16.52 -6.11 -14.05
N ASP A 18 15.53 -5.73 -14.88
CA ASP A 18 14.23 -5.17 -14.47
C ASP A 18 13.40 -6.07 -13.53
N ARG A 19 13.81 -7.30 -13.24
CA ARG A 19 13.16 -8.17 -12.24
C ARG A 19 13.83 -8.11 -10.86
N THR A 20 14.91 -7.36 -10.73
CA THR A 20 15.71 -7.30 -9.50
C THR A 20 15.15 -6.27 -8.54
N THR A 21 15.18 -6.56 -7.23
CA THR A 21 14.58 -5.66 -6.23
C THR A 21 15.21 -4.27 -6.27
N ARG A 22 16.52 -4.18 -6.53
CA ARG A 22 17.31 -2.95 -6.54
C ARG A 22 16.94 -1.90 -7.59
N VAL A 23 16.11 -2.25 -8.57
CA VAL A 23 15.63 -1.29 -9.58
C VAL A 23 14.17 -0.90 -9.38
N HIS A 24 13.51 -1.43 -8.33
CA HIS A 24 12.13 -1.12 -7.96
C HIS A 24 12.07 -0.40 -6.64
N ASN A 25 11.03 0.39 -6.37
CA ASN A 25 10.81 1.05 -5.08
C ASN A 25 10.39 0.02 -3.99
N LEU A 26 11.31 -0.88 -3.64
CA LEU A 26 11.16 -2.01 -2.72
C LEU A 26 12.49 -2.22 -1.96
N VAL A 27 12.46 -2.32 -0.63
CA VAL A 27 13.69 -2.52 0.16
C VAL A 27 14.34 -3.86 -0.19
N GLU A 28 15.59 -3.80 -0.64
CA GLU A 28 16.45 -4.96 -0.84
C GLU A 28 17.18 -5.32 0.46
N VAL A 29 17.26 -6.61 0.78
CA VAL A 29 17.91 -7.10 1.99
C VAL A 29 19.14 -7.94 1.62
N ASP A 30 20.28 -7.61 2.22
CA ASP A 30 21.56 -8.31 2.04
C ASP A 30 21.98 -8.48 0.57
N GLY A 31 21.60 -7.52 -0.28
CA GLY A 31 21.90 -7.55 -1.72
C GLY A 31 21.17 -8.62 -2.52
N LYS A 32 20.09 -9.19 -1.97
CA LYS A 32 19.35 -10.29 -2.58
C LYS A 32 18.04 -9.83 -3.17
N ASP A 33 17.74 -10.31 -4.36
CA ASP A 33 16.44 -10.11 -5.00
C ASP A 33 15.34 -10.83 -4.22
N HIS A 34 14.17 -10.19 -4.17
CA HIS A 34 13.01 -10.68 -3.42
C HIS A 34 11.72 -10.46 -4.21
N LEU A 35 11.45 -11.38 -5.14
CA LEU A 35 10.15 -11.47 -5.80
C LEU A 35 9.27 -12.43 -5.00
N ALA A 36 8.45 -11.88 -4.11
CA ALA A 36 7.63 -12.65 -3.19
C ALA A 36 6.13 -12.45 -3.41
N TYR A 37 5.37 -13.42 -2.92
CA TYR A 37 3.93 -13.32 -2.82
C TYR A 37 3.56 -12.22 -1.81
N GLY A 38 2.66 -11.32 -2.20
CA GLY A 38 2.16 -10.23 -1.37
C GLY A 38 0.65 -10.10 -1.42
N TRP A 39 0.08 -9.47 -0.39
CA TRP A 39 -1.35 -9.30 -0.21
C TRP A 39 -1.66 -7.97 0.47
N VAL A 40 -2.92 -7.54 0.35
CA VAL A 40 -3.43 -6.33 1.03
C VAL A 40 -3.97 -6.71 2.40
N GLN A 41 -3.53 -5.98 3.43
CA GLN A 41 -4.01 -6.15 4.81
C GLN A 41 -5.12 -5.17 5.16
N ALA A 42 -5.05 -3.94 4.64
CA ALA A 42 -6.05 -2.91 4.85
C ALA A 42 -6.12 -1.98 3.64
N LEU A 43 -7.33 -1.55 3.28
CA LEU A 43 -7.58 -0.52 2.29
C LEU A 43 -8.74 0.34 2.80
N SER A 44 -8.54 1.66 2.83
CA SER A 44 -9.61 2.63 3.08
C SER A 44 -9.60 3.68 1.99
N ASP A 45 -10.72 3.82 1.28
CA ASP A 45 -10.91 4.80 0.20
C ASP A 45 -11.50 6.10 0.77
N ALA A 46 -10.86 6.64 1.82
CA ALA A 46 -11.25 7.92 2.40
C ALA A 46 -10.94 9.05 1.40
N PRO A 47 -11.93 9.81 0.91
CA PRO A 47 -11.69 10.91 -0.04
C PRO A 47 -10.66 11.89 0.52
N GLY A 48 -9.65 12.24 -0.28
CA GLY A 48 -8.56 13.12 0.10
C GLY A 48 -7.41 12.47 0.90
N ALA A 49 -7.58 11.25 1.44
CA ALA A 49 -6.57 10.56 2.25
C ALA A 49 -6.70 9.03 2.15
N ARG A 50 -6.62 8.52 0.92
CA ARG A 50 -6.73 7.07 0.62
C ARG A 50 -5.54 6.34 1.20
N TYR A 51 -5.77 5.18 1.80
CA TYR A 51 -4.72 4.42 2.49
C TYR A 51 -4.74 2.94 2.11
N LEU A 52 -3.54 2.37 1.99
CA LEU A 52 -3.28 0.97 1.74
C LEU A 52 -2.19 0.47 2.71
N ARG A 53 -2.43 -0.68 3.33
CA ARG A 53 -1.41 -1.51 3.98
C ARG A 53 -1.26 -2.81 3.21
N ALA A 54 -0.04 -3.12 2.80
CA ALA A 54 0.30 -4.37 2.13
C ALA A 54 1.45 -5.08 2.84
N ALA A 55 1.47 -6.40 2.71
CA ALA A 55 2.53 -7.27 3.23
C ALA A 55 3.00 -8.21 2.12
N ALA A 56 4.22 -8.73 2.27
CA ALA A 56 4.69 -9.85 1.48
C ALA A 56 5.35 -10.89 2.39
N LEU A 57 5.47 -12.12 1.89
CA LEU A 57 6.33 -13.10 2.55
C LEU A 57 7.72 -12.47 2.71
N PRO A 58 8.27 -12.40 3.93
CA PRO A 58 9.53 -11.71 4.15
C PRO A 58 10.69 -12.48 3.49
N PRO A 59 11.78 -11.79 3.13
CA PRO A 59 13.04 -12.45 2.80
C PRO A 59 13.45 -13.42 3.93
N PRO A 60 14.20 -14.51 3.66
CA PRO A 60 14.55 -15.50 4.69
C PRO A 60 15.26 -14.94 5.94
N ALA A 61 15.94 -13.80 5.81
CA ALA A 61 16.63 -13.12 6.91
C ALA A 61 15.74 -12.15 7.71
N CYS A 62 14.46 -12.02 7.34
CA CYS A 62 13.54 -11.01 7.85
C CYS A 62 12.29 -11.62 8.49
N LEU A 63 11.72 -10.87 9.43
CA LEU A 63 10.46 -11.20 10.11
C LEU A 63 9.33 -10.25 9.72
N VAL A 64 9.66 -9.00 9.39
CA VAL A 64 8.71 -7.98 8.97
C VAL A 64 9.09 -7.53 7.56
N PHE A 65 8.11 -7.49 6.67
CA PHE A 65 8.25 -6.93 5.33
C PHE A 65 6.89 -6.39 4.87
N THR A 66 6.60 -5.17 5.29
CA THR A 66 5.27 -4.53 5.10
C THR A 66 5.42 -3.09 4.65
N ARG A 67 4.40 -2.57 3.98
CA ARG A 67 4.38 -1.22 3.46
C ARG A 67 3.03 -0.58 3.74
N GLN A 68 3.06 0.66 4.21
CA GLN A 68 1.88 1.48 4.47
C GLN A 68 1.97 2.71 3.57
N THR A 69 1.04 2.87 2.63
CA THR A 69 0.99 3.99 1.71
C THR A 69 -0.32 4.75 1.83
N ALA A 70 -0.27 6.07 1.73
CA ALA A 70 -1.45 6.91 1.61
C ALA A 70 -1.28 7.92 0.47
N LEU A 71 -2.35 8.15 -0.28
CA LEU A 71 -2.46 9.22 -1.27
C LEU A 71 -3.23 10.38 -0.63
N ALA A 72 -2.55 11.52 -0.44
CA ALA A 72 -3.12 12.73 0.13
C ALA A 72 -3.36 13.77 -0.96
N ASP A 73 -4.60 14.23 -1.07
CA ASP A 73 -4.98 15.24 -2.07
C ASP A 73 -4.70 16.65 -1.55
N VAL A 74 -3.94 17.40 -2.35
CA VAL A 74 -3.56 18.80 -2.10
C VAL A 74 -4.56 19.73 -2.77
N ASP A 75 -4.96 19.47 -4.01
CA ASP A 75 -6.06 20.19 -4.63
C ASP A 75 -6.75 19.33 -5.70
N GLU A 76 -8.01 19.63 -5.99
CA GLU A 76 -8.81 18.91 -6.99
C GLU A 76 -8.52 19.37 -8.43
N GLY A 77 -7.54 20.27 -8.61
CA GLY A 77 -7.31 20.97 -9.87
C GLY A 77 -8.39 22.03 -10.15
N GLN A 78 -8.50 22.45 -11.39
CA GLN A 78 -9.49 23.43 -11.85
C GLN A 78 -10.02 23.07 -13.23
N GLY A 79 -11.28 23.44 -13.51
CA GLY A 79 -11.91 23.23 -14.81
C GLY A 79 -12.21 21.76 -15.13
N SER A 80 -11.92 20.83 -14.22
CA SER A 80 -12.27 19.42 -14.38
C SER A 80 -13.79 19.23 -14.29
N ARG A 81 -14.33 18.39 -15.17
CA ARG A 81 -15.74 17.99 -15.19
C ARG A 81 -15.81 16.49 -15.39
N THR A 82 -16.88 15.85 -14.94
CA THR A 82 -17.14 14.45 -15.29
C THR A 82 -17.13 14.30 -16.81
N LEU A 83 -16.22 13.48 -17.32
CA LEU A 83 -16.09 13.22 -18.75
C LEU A 83 -17.00 12.05 -19.14
N PRO A 84 -17.78 12.13 -20.23
CA PRO A 84 -18.43 10.95 -20.81
C PRO A 84 -17.38 9.93 -21.26
N VAL A 85 -17.74 8.65 -21.37
CA VAL A 85 -16.81 7.53 -21.67
C VAL A 85 -15.98 7.79 -22.93
N GLU A 86 -16.54 8.47 -23.92
CA GLU A 86 -15.89 8.84 -25.18
C GLU A 86 -14.71 9.78 -24.98
N LEU A 87 -14.79 10.68 -24.00
CA LEU A 87 -13.71 11.59 -23.61
C LEU A 87 -12.75 11.00 -22.56
N GLN A 88 -13.00 9.77 -22.11
CA GLN A 88 -12.08 8.99 -21.27
C GLN A 88 -11.21 8.03 -22.10
N LYS A 89 -11.43 7.95 -23.42
CA LYS A 89 -10.63 7.10 -24.32
C LYS A 89 -9.25 7.72 -24.59
N PRO A 90 -8.22 6.89 -24.86
CA PRO A 90 -6.92 7.39 -25.32
C PRO A 90 -7.05 8.33 -26.53
N GLY A 91 -6.31 9.43 -26.54
CA GLY A 91 -6.35 10.42 -27.61
C GLY A 91 -7.47 11.45 -27.52
N ALA A 92 -8.30 11.43 -26.47
CA ALA A 92 -9.23 12.52 -26.19
C ALA A 92 -8.45 13.80 -25.85
N ARG A 93 -8.81 14.91 -26.51
CA ARG A 93 -8.23 16.22 -26.21
C ARG A 93 -8.91 16.81 -24.97
N LEU A 94 -8.11 17.13 -23.96
CA LEU A 94 -8.58 17.83 -22.76
C LEU A 94 -8.76 19.33 -23.07
N PRO A 95 -9.72 20.01 -22.41
CA PRO A 95 -9.81 21.47 -22.47
C PRO A 95 -8.51 22.12 -21.99
N ALA A 96 -8.07 23.18 -22.66
CA ALA A 96 -6.77 23.81 -22.42
C ALA A 96 -6.65 24.51 -21.05
N ASP A 97 -7.79 24.79 -20.42
CA ASP A 97 -7.92 25.43 -19.12
C ASP A 97 -8.02 24.43 -17.95
N VAL A 98 -7.96 23.12 -18.23
CA VAL A 98 -7.93 22.12 -17.16
C VAL A 98 -6.58 22.14 -16.45
N VAL A 99 -6.62 22.40 -15.15
CA VAL A 99 -5.49 22.19 -14.24
C VAL A 99 -5.69 20.84 -13.57
N THR A 100 -4.70 19.96 -13.67
CA THR A 100 -4.74 18.64 -13.04
C THR A 100 -4.60 18.74 -11.53
N PRO A 101 -5.23 17.86 -10.75
CA PRO A 101 -5.08 17.82 -9.31
C PRO A 101 -3.64 17.54 -8.88
N ASN A 102 -3.25 18.07 -7.73
CA ASN A 102 -2.02 17.71 -7.04
C ASN A 102 -2.30 16.76 -5.88
N SER A 103 -1.49 15.71 -5.78
CA SER A 103 -1.50 14.78 -4.65
C SER A 103 -0.07 14.33 -4.37
N TYR A 104 0.24 13.99 -3.11
CA TYR A 104 1.49 13.34 -2.74
C TYR A 104 1.23 11.98 -2.10
N VAL A 105 2.24 11.11 -2.13
CA VAL A 105 2.19 9.82 -1.43
C VAL A 105 2.95 9.93 -0.12
N PHE A 106 2.31 9.60 0.99
CA PHE A 106 3.00 9.26 2.24
C PHE A 106 3.26 7.75 2.25
N ASP A 107 4.50 7.34 2.50
CA ASP A 107 4.92 5.95 2.42
C ASP A 107 5.76 5.57 3.65
N VAL A 108 5.47 4.43 4.25
CA VAL A 108 6.27 3.86 5.33
C VAL A 108 6.56 2.40 5.02
N PHE A 109 7.79 2.12 4.58
CA PHE A 109 8.28 0.76 4.42
C PHE A 109 8.84 0.25 5.75
N ARG A 110 8.47 -0.97 6.15
CA ARG A 110 8.92 -1.60 7.41
C ARG A 110 9.64 -2.91 7.11
N VAL A 111 10.90 -3.00 7.54
CA VAL A 111 11.71 -4.21 7.43
C VAL A 111 12.40 -4.50 8.74
N ALA A 112 12.28 -5.74 9.23
CA ALA A 112 12.98 -6.23 10.41
C ALA A 112 13.81 -7.47 10.07
N GLY A 113 15.09 -7.46 10.38
CA GLY A 113 16.06 -8.51 10.05
C GLY A 113 16.87 -8.24 8.78
N GLY A 114 17.96 -8.99 8.60
CA GLY A 114 18.98 -8.72 7.58
C GLY A 114 20.04 -7.72 8.06
N LYS A 115 21.24 -7.76 7.48
CA LYS A 115 22.40 -6.96 7.91
C LYS A 115 22.54 -5.65 7.14
N LEU A 116 22.06 -5.63 5.90
CA LEU A 116 22.02 -4.47 5.02
C LEU A 116 20.63 -4.31 4.44
N HIS A 117 20.02 -3.15 4.66
CA HIS A 117 18.89 -2.70 3.84
C HIS A 117 19.41 -1.72 2.81
N SER A 118 19.07 -1.93 1.55
CA SER A 118 19.19 -0.94 0.50
C SER A 118 17.79 -0.54 0.09
N TYR A 119 17.41 0.71 0.28
CA TYR A 119 16.11 1.23 -0.15
C TYR A 119 16.26 1.97 -1.49
N PRO A 120 16.05 1.28 -2.63
CA PRO A 120 16.02 1.88 -3.95
C PRO A 120 14.80 2.78 -4.18
N CYS A 121 15.01 3.87 -4.93
CA CYS A 121 13.98 4.73 -5.49
C CYS A 121 14.47 5.30 -6.83
N HIS A 122 13.54 5.53 -7.76
CA HIS A 122 13.84 6.19 -9.03
C HIS A 122 12.62 6.96 -9.54
N GLY A 123 12.86 8.00 -10.34
CA GLY A 123 11.85 8.63 -11.19
C GLY A 123 11.72 7.90 -12.53
N THR A 124 11.06 8.52 -13.50
CA THR A 124 11.04 8.04 -14.89
C THR A 124 12.39 8.29 -15.58
N ILE A 125 12.46 8.02 -16.89
CA ILE A 125 13.58 8.49 -17.73
C ILE A 125 13.71 10.00 -17.53
N ASN A 126 14.91 10.42 -17.15
CA ASN A 126 15.17 11.77 -16.66
C ASN A 126 16.33 12.43 -17.42
N ASP A 127 16.16 13.70 -17.79
CA ASP A 127 17.22 14.52 -18.39
C ASP A 127 17.95 15.40 -17.35
N ALA A 128 17.40 15.52 -16.15
CA ALA A 128 18.04 16.15 -15.00
C ALA A 128 17.79 15.35 -13.72
N PHE A 129 18.76 15.38 -12.82
CA PHE A 129 18.68 14.75 -11.50
C PHE A 129 19.43 15.60 -10.47
N GLU A 130 18.75 15.88 -9.36
CA GLU A 130 19.30 16.61 -8.23
C GLU A 130 19.11 15.83 -6.95
N TRP A 131 20.05 15.94 -6.02
CA TRP A 131 19.95 15.34 -4.69
C TRP A 131 20.79 16.15 -3.69
N ASN A 132 20.50 16.00 -2.40
CA ASN A 132 21.18 16.74 -1.32
C ASN A 132 22.14 15.86 -0.49
N ALA A 133 22.62 14.74 -1.03
CA ALA A 133 23.61 13.91 -0.33
C ALA A 133 24.94 14.66 -0.13
N GLY A 134 25.41 14.71 1.12
CA GLY A 134 26.61 15.45 1.51
C GLY A 134 27.89 14.70 1.19
N GLY A 135 28.92 15.42 0.73
CA GLY A 135 30.25 14.87 0.48
C GLY A 135 30.26 13.73 -0.56
N ALA A 136 29.39 13.81 -1.57
CA ALA A 136 29.27 12.77 -2.58
C ALA A 136 30.53 12.68 -3.45
N THR A 137 31.10 11.48 -3.56
CA THR A 137 32.28 11.20 -4.40
C THR A 137 31.96 10.10 -5.41
N PRO A 138 32.69 10.05 -6.55
CA PRO A 138 32.62 8.90 -7.44
C PRO A 138 32.94 7.60 -6.70
N VAL A 139 32.24 6.52 -7.05
CA VAL A 139 32.53 5.17 -6.55
C VAL A 139 33.32 4.41 -7.60
N GLU A 140 34.36 3.71 -7.17
CA GLU A 140 35.19 2.88 -8.05
C GLU A 140 34.35 1.88 -8.86
N HIS A 141 34.68 1.75 -10.14
CA HIS A 141 34.08 0.75 -11.00
C HIS A 141 34.75 -0.61 -10.78
N LEU A 142 33.97 -1.58 -10.29
CA LEU A 142 34.38 -2.98 -10.25
C LEU A 142 33.64 -3.79 -11.30
N GLU A 143 34.31 -4.82 -11.80
CA GLU A 143 33.68 -5.89 -12.57
C GLU A 143 32.54 -6.51 -11.77
N LYS A 144 31.48 -6.90 -12.47
CA LYS A 144 30.24 -7.39 -11.84
C LYS A 144 30.50 -8.61 -10.98
N LYS A 145 30.18 -8.51 -9.69
CA LYS A 145 30.21 -9.62 -8.73
C LYS A 145 28.88 -9.72 -7.99
N THR A 146 28.24 -10.88 -8.08
CA THR A 146 26.96 -11.12 -7.39
C THR A 146 27.18 -11.60 -5.97
N GLY A 147 26.47 -11.02 -5.01
CA GLY A 147 26.45 -11.48 -3.62
C GLY A 147 27.52 -10.86 -2.71
N GLU A 148 28.41 -10.00 -3.23
CA GLU A 148 29.33 -9.20 -2.43
C GLU A 148 28.74 -7.81 -2.19
N THR A 149 28.41 -7.46 -0.94
CA THR A 149 27.84 -6.15 -0.59
C THR A 149 28.53 -5.48 0.60
N ASP A 150 29.80 -5.82 0.86
CA ASP A 150 30.54 -5.28 2.00
C ASP A 150 30.94 -3.81 1.79
N THR A 151 31.15 -3.42 0.53
CA THR A 151 31.52 -2.05 0.12
C THR A 151 30.59 -1.49 -0.95
N GLU A 152 30.53 -0.16 -1.04
CA GLU A 152 29.73 0.57 -2.05
C GLU A 152 30.12 0.19 -3.49
N ALA A 153 31.41 -0.02 -3.73
CA ALA A 153 31.93 -0.44 -5.03
C ALA A 153 31.50 -1.88 -5.39
N GLN A 154 31.55 -2.81 -4.43
CA GLN A 154 31.08 -4.18 -4.66
C GLN A 154 29.59 -4.23 -4.98
N TYR A 155 28.77 -3.53 -4.21
CA TYR A 155 27.33 -3.48 -4.48
C TYR A 155 27.00 -2.81 -5.81
N LEU A 156 27.60 -1.65 -6.09
CA LEU A 156 27.36 -0.94 -7.33
C LEU A 156 28.00 -1.64 -8.55
N SER A 157 28.82 -2.68 -8.36
CA SER A 157 29.27 -3.55 -9.47
C SER A 157 28.08 -4.20 -10.19
N LEU A 158 26.93 -4.35 -9.52
CA LEU A 158 25.68 -4.86 -10.11
C LEU A 158 25.08 -3.92 -11.16
N VAL A 159 25.39 -2.62 -11.08
CA VAL A 159 25.06 -1.60 -12.09
C VAL A 159 26.24 -1.46 -13.06
N SER A 160 26.66 -2.57 -13.67
CA SER A 160 27.94 -2.69 -14.39
C SER A 160 28.05 -1.74 -15.60
N LEU A 161 26.93 -1.45 -16.28
CA LEU A 161 26.92 -0.56 -17.45
C LEU A 161 27.10 0.92 -17.09
N SER A 162 26.99 1.30 -15.81
CA SER A 162 27.11 2.68 -15.32
C SER A 162 28.55 3.06 -14.95
N LYS A 163 29.53 2.83 -15.85
CA LYS A 163 30.97 2.86 -15.49
C LYS A 163 31.41 4.14 -14.75
N ASN A 164 31.04 5.31 -15.26
CA ASN A 164 31.49 6.61 -14.74
C ASN A 164 30.36 7.42 -14.09
N GLN A 165 29.24 6.78 -13.75
CA GLN A 165 28.04 7.48 -13.28
C GLN A 165 27.55 6.93 -11.93
N LYS A 166 28.48 6.48 -11.10
CA LYS A 166 28.25 5.95 -9.75
C LYS A 166 28.79 6.92 -8.71
N PHE A 167 27.95 7.30 -7.75
CA PHE A 167 28.36 8.20 -6.67
C PHE A 167 27.79 7.73 -5.34
N ALA A 168 28.51 8.01 -4.26
CA ALA A 168 28.03 7.76 -2.91
C ALA A 168 28.37 8.93 -1.98
N GLY A 169 27.43 9.26 -1.10
CA GLY A 169 27.55 10.35 -0.14
C GLY A 169 26.82 10.03 1.17
N ASN A 170 26.89 10.96 2.11
CA ASN A 170 26.17 10.86 3.38
C ASN A 170 24.73 11.36 3.18
N ALA A 171 23.75 10.60 3.63
CA ALA A 171 22.38 11.08 3.66
C ALA A 171 22.24 12.11 4.81
N PRO A 172 21.69 13.31 4.55
CA PRO A 172 21.27 14.22 5.62
C PRO A 172 20.07 13.62 6.38
N ASP A 173 19.53 14.31 7.38
CA ASP A 173 18.34 13.82 8.09
C ASP A 173 17.10 13.71 7.19
N LEU A 174 16.96 14.68 6.27
CA LEU A 174 15.98 14.71 5.19
C LEU A 174 16.69 14.58 3.84
N LEU A 175 16.76 13.36 3.32
CA LEU A 175 17.29 13.13 1.98
C LEU A 175 16.24 13.50 0.93
N GLN A 176 16.60 14.38 0.00
CA GLN A 176 15.76 14.74 -1.14
C GLN A 176 16.45 14.37 -2.43
N ALA A 177 15.69 13.80 -3.36
CA ALA A 177 16.11 13.56 -4.73
C ALA A 177 15.00 13.94 -5.70
N THR A 178 15.35 14.67 -6.76
CA THR A 178 14.41 15.20 -7.76
C THR A 178 14.83 14.72 -9.14
N TRP A 179 13.90 14.10 -9.85
CA TRP A 179 14.04 13.71 -11.25
C TRP A 179 13.18 14.63 -12.11
N ARG A 180 13.75 15.25 -13.14
CA ARG A 180 12.97 15.92 -14.20
C ARG A 180 12.78 14.95 -15.36
N GLN A 181 11.53 14.71 -15.73
CA GLN A 181 11.20 13.77 -16.79
C GLN A 181 11.62 14.32 -18.16
N VAL A 182 12.11 13.43 -19.04
CA VAL A 182 12.39 13.79 -20.43
C VAL A 182 11.09 14.21 -21.13
N ARG A 183 11.12 15.36 -21.80
CA ARG A 183 9.92 15.94 -22.42
C ARG A 183 9.58 15.37 -23.79
N PHE A 184 10.57 15.31 -24.69
CA PHE A 184 10.34 14.97 -26.09
C PHE A 184 10.69 13.51 -26.38
N GLU A 185 9.90 12.85 -27.23
CA GLU A 185 10.12 11.44 -27.62
C GLU A 185 11.46 11.24 -28.35
N LYS A 186 11.90 12.23 -29.13
CA LYS A 186 13.21 12.19 -29.81
C LYS A 186 14.40 12.02 -28.85
N ASP A 187 14.21 12.39 -27.57
CA ASP A 187 15.27 12.39 -26.56
C ASP A 187 15.28 11.08 -25.72
N THR A 188 14.31 10.19 -25.88
CA THR A 188 14.19 8.96 -25.07
C THR A 188 14.69 7.70 -25.76
N LYS A 189 15.16 7.77 -27.02
CA LYS A 189 15.67 6.62 -27.80
C LYS A 189 14.72 5.38 -27.82
N GLY A 190 13.41 5.58 -27.72
CA GLY A 190 12.43 4.49 -27.64
C GLY A 190 11.97 4.14 -26.23
N GLY A 191 12.35 4.94 -25.23
CA GLY A 191 11.71 5.01 -23.92
C GLY A 191 10.52 5.99 -23.89
N VAL A 192 9.92 6.17 -22.71
CA VAL A 192 8.73 7.02 -22.51
C VAL A 192 9.13 8.46 -22.12
N SER A 193 8.56 9.44 -22.82
CA SER A 193 8.66 10.89 -22.57
C SER A 193 7.30 11.49 -22.16
N GLU A 194 7.28 12.74 -21.68
CA GLU A 194 6.03 13.50 -21.48
C GLU A 194 5.18 13.51 -22.76
N GLU A 195 5.81 13.78 -23.91
CA GLU A 195 5.17 13.79 -25.23
C GLU A 195 4.47 12.47 -25.55
N SER A 196 5.14 11.34 -25.29
CA SER A 196 4.54 10.01 -25.52
C SER A 196 3.40 9.68 -24.54
N ILE A 197 3.45 10.17 -23.29
CA ILE A 197 2.41 9.92 -22.28
C ILE A 197 1.16 10.77 -22.58
N LEU A 198 1.37 12.05 -22.86
CA LEU A 198 0.30 13.02 -23.06
C LEU A 198 -0.30 12.96 -24.48
N GLY A 199 0.48 12.48 -25.46
CA GLY A 199 0.06 12.37 -26.85
C GLY A 199 -0.49 13.70 -27.37
N VAL A 200 -1.75 13.70 -27.83
CA VAL A 200 -2.41 14.91 -28.39
C VAL A 200 -2.58 16.06 -27.39
N ASN A 201 -2.41 15.80 -26.10
CA ASN A 201 -2.46 16.79 -25.02
C ASN A 201 -1.08 17.34 -24.65
N PHE A 202 -0.01 16.87 -25.28
CA PHE A 202 1.33 17.41 -25.04
C PHE A 202 1.42 18.85 -25.55
N ASN A 203 1.94 19.72 -24.68
CA ASN A 203 2.22 21.11 -25.01
C ASN A 203 3.68 21.42 -24.67
N PRO A 204 4.55 21.68 -25.66
CA PRO A 204 5.98 21.95 -25.44
C PRO A 204 6.22 23.23 -24.62
N SER A 205 5.26 24.15 -24.55
CA SER A 205 5.34 25.35 -23.72
C SER A 205 4.88 25.15 -22.27
N SER A 206 4.29 24.00 -21.94
CA SER A 206 3.93 23.69 -20.54
C SER A 206 5.18 23.47 -19.68
N PRO A 207 5.14 23.75 -18.37
CA PRO A 207 6.25 23.44 -17.48
C PRO A 207 6.57 21.94 -17.43
N PRO A 208 7.85 21.57 -17.19
CA PRO A 208 8.27 20.17 -17.14
C PRO A 208 7.73 19.43 -15.92
N TRP A 209 7.62 18.12 -16.06
CA TRP A 209 7.21 17.18 -15.03
C TRP A 209 8.40 16.77 -14.16
N HIS A 210 8.15 16.70 -12.86
CA HIS A 210 9.13 16.28 -11.87
C HIS A 210 8.54 15.25 -10.92
N THR A 211 9.41 14.39 -10.40
CA THR A 211 9.12 13.60 -9.21
C THR A 211 10.20 13.90 -8.19
N ARG A 212 9.78 14.26 -6.97
CA ARG A 212 10.68 14.40 -5.83
C ARG A 212 10.38 13.36 -4.78
N TRP A 213 11.42 12.71 -4.29
CA TRP A 213 11.35 11.80 -3.16
C TRP A 213 12.00 12.45 -1.95
N HIS A 214 11.28 12.42 -0.83
CA HIS A 214 11.72 12.91 0.46
C HIS A 214 11.80 11.70 1.39
N LEU A 215 12.99 11.28 1.81
CA LEU A 215 13.15 10.22 2.80
C LEU A 215 13.59 10.86 4.13
N LEU A 216 12.81 10.62 5.19
CA LEU A 216 13.01 11.24 6.50
C LEU A 216 13.79 10.30 7.45
N GLY A 217 14.45 10.88 8.45
CA GLY A 217 15.20 10.14 9.47
C GLY A 217 16.39 9.36 8.89
N THR A 218 17.09 9.95 7.92
CA THR A 218 18.20 9.29 7.21
C THR A 218 19.58 9.63 7.72
N SER A 219 19.70 10.43 8.79
CA SER A 219 20.99 10.77 9.39
C SER A 219 21.81 9.53 9.74
N GLY A 220 23.10 9.55 9.41
CA GLY A 220 24.01 8.41 9.61
C GLY A 220 23.93 7.31 8.54
N ARG A 221 23.03 7.42 7.55
CA ARG A 221 22.93 6.49 6.41
C ARG A 221 23.79 6.95 5.23
N ARG A 222 24.01 6.04 4.29
CA ARG A 222 24.69 6.33 3.01
C ARG A 222 23.66 6.41 1.89
N ALA A 223 23.83 7.36 0.99
CA ALA A 223 23.04 7.53 -0.22
C ALA A 223 23.92 7.25 -1.43
N LEU A 224 23.48 6.34 -2.29
CA LEU A 224 24.19 5.92 -3.48
C LEU A 224 23.34 6.24 -4.70
N ARG A 225 23.95 6.65 -5.80
CA ARG A 225 23.25 6.79 -7.09
C ARG A 225 24.03 6.12 -8.20
N ALA A 226 23.30 5.58 -9.17
CA ALA A 226 23.85 5.04 -10.41
C ALA A 226 22.85 5.19 -11.56
N GLN A 227 23.31 5.03 -12.80
CA GLN A 227 22.42 4.94 -13.96
C GLN A 227 22.08 3.48 -14.26
N VAL A 228 20.79 3.15 -14.27
CA VAL A 228 20.33 1.87 -14.82
C VAL A 228 20.19 2.03 -16.32
N VAL A 229 20.77 1.10 -17.08
CA VAL A 229 20.86 1.19 -18.54
C VAL A 229 19.98 0.14 -19.20
N MET A 230 19.04 0.59 -20.03
CA MET A 230 18.22 -0.26 -20.92
C MET A 230 18.97 -0.52 -22.22
N HIS A 231 19.77 -1.57 -22.29
CA HIS A 231 20.64 -1.80 -23.47
C HIS A 231 19.86 -2.16 -24.74
N LYS A 232 18.61 -2.66 -24.65
CA LYS A 232 17.78 -2.94 -25.84
C LYS A 232 17.21 -1.69 -26.51
N SER A 233 16.87 -0.67 -25.73
CA SER A 233 16.27 0.58 -26.22
C SER A 233 17.19 1.79 -26.03
N GLY A 234 18.43 1.59 -25.57
CA GLY A 234 19.45 2.63 -25.49
C GLY A 234 19.17 3.81 -24.55
N TYR A 235 18.15 3.72 -23.69
CA TYR A 235 17.86 4.74 -22.66
C TYR A 235 18.42 4.36 -21.29
N GLN A 236 18.47 5.33 -20.39
CA GLN A 236 18.92 5.14 -19.01
C GLN A 236 18.08 5.97 -18.05
N TRP A 237 18.10 5.63 -16.77
CA TRP A 237 17.49 6.43 -15.71
C TRP A 237 18.32 6.37 -14.44
N THR A 238 18.19 7.42 -13.63
CA THR A 238 18.95 7.52 -12.38
C THR A 238 18.25 6.73 -11.27
N ALA A 239 18.92 5.73 -10.72
CA ALA A 239 18.50 5.04 -9.51
C ALA A 239 19.25 5.59 -8.30
N LEU A 240 18.50 5.85 -7.23
CA LEU A 240 19.00 6.19 -5.91
C LEU A 240 18.81 4.99 -4.99
N MET A 241 19.76 4.74 -4.10
CA MET A 241 19.68 3.70 -3.07
C MET A 241 20.11 4.29 -1.74
N VAL A 242 19.37 3.99 -0.67
CA VAL A 242 19.72 4.41 0.69
C VAL A 242 20.09 3.21 1.52
N TRP A 243 21.33 3.18 2.00
CA TRP A 243 21.87 2.10 2.80
C TRP A 243 21.69 2.32 4.28
N ASN A 244 21.11 1.32 4.93
CA ASN A 244 21.05 1.20 6.37
C ASN A 244 21.73 -0.10 6.82
N ARG A 245 22.74 0.01 7.68
CA ARG A 245 23.56 -1.11 8.16
C ARG A 245 23.91 -0.92 9.63
N SER A 246 23.99 -2.01 10.39
CA SER A 246 24.28 -2.00 11.84
C SER A 246 25.51 -2.84 12.21
N GLY A 247 26.64 -2.60 11.53
CA GLY A 247 27.93 -3.23 11.89
C GLY A 247 27.88 -4.77 11.96
N GLY A 248 27.12 -5.41 11.05
CA GLY A 248 26.94 -6.86 11.00
C GLY A 248 25.79 -7.43 11.84
N ARG A 249 25.11 -6.60 12.65
CA ARG A 249 23.87 -6.97 13.35
C ARG A 249 22.64 -6.78 12.46
N PRO A 250 21.53 -7.50 12.76
CA PRO A 250 20.25 -7.25 12.13
C PRO A 250 19.82 -5.78 12.19
N VAL A 251 19.18 -5.30 11.13
CA VAL A 251 18.62 -3.96 11.01
C VAL A 251 17.11 -4.07 11.10
N ASP A 252 16.52 -3.27 11.98
CA ASP A 252 15.07 -3.08 12.07
C ASP A 252 14.78 -1.62 11.79
N ALA A 253 13.95 -1.34 10.78
CA ALA A 253 13.73 0.03 10.34
C ALA A 253 12.33 0.26 9.76
N ALA A 254 11.79 1.44 10.08
CA ALA A 254 10.71 2.07 9.34
C ALA A 254 11.30 3.23 8.51
N TYR A 255 10.89 3.30 7.24
CA TYR A 255 11.36 4.28 6.25
C TYR A 255 10.20 5.21 5.86
N PRO A 256 9.92 6.27 6.66
CA PRO A 256 8.94 7.27 6.29
C PRO A 256 9.43 8.13 5.13
N ALA A 257 8.60 8.24 4.11
CA ALA A 257 8.89 9.00 2.90
C ALA A 257 7.67 9.77 2.38
N LEU A 258 7.95 10.81 1.60
CA LEU A 258 6.97 11.50 0.76
C LEU A 258 7.40 11.37 -0.71
N VAL A 259 6.44 11.08 -1.59
CA VAL A 259 6.64 11.15 -3.05
C VAL A 259 5.80 12.30 -3.58
N GLU A 260 6.46 13.32 -4.11
CA GLU A 260 5.89 14.57 -4.61
C GLU A 260 6.01 14.60 -6.15
N PRO A 261 5.00 14.12 -6.88
CA PRO A 261 4.86 14.36 -8.31
C PRO A 261 4.38 15.80 -8.57
N TYR A 262 5.07 16.61 -9.37
CA TYR A 262 4.64 17.99 -9.66
C TYR A 262 4.98 18.47 -11.07
N VAL A 263 4.27 19.50 -11.53
CA VAL A 263 4.50 20.17 -12.82
C VAL A 263 5.03 21.58 -12.57
N GLY A 264 6.20 21.89 -13.15
CA GLY A 264 6.88 23.16 -12.93
C GLY A 264 7.50 23.25 -11.55
N GLU A 265 6.75 23.77 -10.58
CA GLU A 265 7.25 24.11 -9.24
C GLU A 265 6.72 23.14 -8.17
N PRO A 266 7.53 22.77 -7.16
CA PRO A 266 7.09 21.89 -6.08
C PRO A 266 6.03 22.55 -5.19
N PHE A 267 5.05 21.78 -4.74
CA PHE A 267 3.97 22.26 -3.87
C PHE A 267 4.18 21.94 -2.39
N ILE A 268 5.03 20.99 -2.02
CA ILE A 268 5.46 20.78 -0.62
C ILE A 268 6.51 21.84 -0.29
N THR A 269 6.18 22.71 0.66
CA THR A 269 7.04 23.82 1.09
C THR A 269 7.83 23.51 2.35
N ALA A 270 7.32 22.61 3.20
CA ALA A 270 8.04 22.11 4.36
C ALA A 270 7.56 20.72 4.76
N GLN A 271 8.46 19.94 5.36
CA GLN A 271 8.15 18.62 5.88
C GLN A 271 9.10 18.26 7.03
N ARG A 272 8.59 17.55 8.03
CA ARG A 272 9.41 17.02 9.13
C ARG A 272 8.77 15.80 9.77
N GLU A 273 9.61 14.88 10.23
CA GLU A 273 9.16 13.80 11.11
C GLU A 273 8.92 14.38 12.52
N LEU A 274 7.78 14.05 13.11
CA LEU A 274 7.40 14.48 14.45
C LEU A 274 7.83 13.41 15.47
N PRO A 275 8.38 13.80 16.63
CA PRO A 275 8.57 12.89 17.75
C PRO A 275 7.23 12.32 18.21
N VAL A 276 7.18 10.99 18.33
CA VAL A 276 5.99 10.24 18.78
C VAL A 276 6.32 9.58 20.11
N GLU A 277 5.41 9.67 21.08
CA GLU A 277 5.58 9.11 22.42
C GLU A 277 4.32 8.39 22.93
N PRO A 278 4.43 7.22 23.57
CA PRO A 278 5.63 6.37 23.61
C PRO A 278 5.93 5.82 22.22
N ASN A 279 7.20 5.55 21.89
CA ASN A 279 7.56 4.89 20.64
C ASN A 279 8.73 3.92 20.80
N GLU A 280 8.77 2.92 19.93
CA GLU A 280 9.86 1.95 19.88
C GLU A 280 10.92 2.34 18.84
N ALA A 281 12.07 1.67 18.86
CA ALA A 281 13.16 1.89 17.90
C ALA A 281 13.23 0.82 16.80
N ASP A 282 12.22 -0.05 16.68
CA ASP A 282 12.18 -1.16 15.73
C ASP A 282 11.38 -0.83 14.45
N ALA A 283 11.26 -1.81 13.55
CA ALA A 283 10.57 -1.65 12.26
C ALA A 283 9.07 -1.34 12.39
N LEU A 284 8.46 -1.66 13.54
CA LEU A 284 7.04 -1.45 13.80
C LEU A 284 6.77 -0.14 14.55
N ARG A 285 7.79 0.70 14.79
CA ARG A 285 7.65 2.03 15.40
C ARG A 285 6.63 2.91 14.68
N ALA A 286 5.94 3.78 15.40
CA ALA A 286 5.11 4.79 14.78
C ALA A 286 5.96 5.82 14.00
N ALA A 287 5.43 6.32 12.90
CA ALA A 287 5.96 7.45 12.15
C ALA A 287 4.85 8.50 11.98
N ALA A 288 5.17 9.75 12.31
CA ALA A 288 4.31 10.90 12.12
C ALA A 288 5.07 11.95 11.32
N VAL A 289 4.48 12.48 10.24
CA VAL A 289 5.11 13.47 9.36
C VAL A 289 4.16 14.66 9.22
N GLU A 290 4.66 15.85 9.55
CA GLU A 290 3.99 17.12 9.28
C GLU A 290 4.42 17.61 7.90
N VAL A 291 3.46 18.06 7.09
CA VAL A 291 3.66 18.55 5.72
C VAL A 291 2.96 19.89 5.57
N GLN A 292 3.66 20.86 5.01
CA GLN A 292 3.09 22.15 4.61
C GLN A 292 3.10 22.24 3.09
N THR A 293 2.00 22.73 2.53
CA THR A 293 1.84 22.87 1.09
C THR A 293 1.66 24.34 0.69
N ARG A 294 1.96 24.65 -0.58
CA ARG A 294 1.91 26.00 -1.15
C ARG A 294 0.50 26.61 -1.11
N ASN A 295 -0.55 25.80 -1.13
CA ASN A 295 -1.93 26.25 -0.98
C ASN A 295 -2.34 26.46 0.50
N GLY A 296 -1.39 26.41 1.43
CA GLY A 296 -1.60 26.74 2.83
C GLY A 296 -2.10 25.58 3.69
N TYR A 297 -2.06 24.35 3.18
CA TYR A 297 -2.46 23.20 4.00
C TYR A 297 -1.35 22.83 4.98
N GLN A 298 -1.79 22.38 6.15
CA GLN A 298 -0.97 21.82 7.22
C GLN A 298 -1.48 20.41 7.48
N ASP A 299 -0.80 19.45 6.87
CA ASP A 299 -1.15 18.05 6.90
C ASP A 299 -0.30 17.30 7.92
N VAL A 300 -0.89 16.28 8.53
CA VAL A 300 -0.20 15.35 9.41
C VAL A 300 -0.54 13.93 8.97
N CYS A 301 0.47 13.22 8.53
CA CYS A 301 0.39 11.82 8.13
C CYS A 301 0.94 10.95 9.27
N PHE A 302 0.20 9.94 9.70
CA PHE A 302 0.61 9.01 10.75
C PHE A 302 0.46 7.56 10.30
N ALA A 303 1.45 6.73 10.58
CA ALA A 303 1.36 5.28 10.41
C ALA A 303 2.04 4.51 11.55
N ASP A 304 1.39 3.47 12.05
CA ASP A 304 1.90 2.62 13.13
C ASP A 304 1.92 1.15 12.74
N GLY A 305 2.98 0.44 13.14
CA GLY A 305 3.05 -1.01 13.04
C GLY A 305 2.31 -1.72 14.19
N ARG A 306 1.96 -0.98 15.24
CA ARG A 306 1.29 -1.44 16.47
C ARG A 306 0.00 -0.65 16.75
N PRO A 307 -1.05 -0.84 15.93
CA PRO A 307 -2.27 -0.03 15.98
C PRO A 307 -3.04 -0.14 17.31
N GLU A 308 -2.74 -1.13 18.15
CA GLU A 308 -3.30 -1.27 19.50
C GLU A 308 -2.75 -0.26 20.52
N LYS A 309 -1.60 0.37 20.23
CA LYS A 309 -1.00 1.36 21.12
C LYS A 309 -1.56 2.74 20.85
N THR A 310 -1.81 3.49 21.91
CA THR A 310 -2.07 4.93 21.78
C THR A 310 -0.76 5.68 21.76
N ARG A 311 -0.55 6.45 20.70
CA ARG A 311 0.58 7.34 20.46
C ARG A 311 0.16 8.79 20.66
N ALA A 312 1.09 9.62 21.12
CA ALA A 312 0.91 11.06 21.22
C ALA A 312 2.05 11.78 20.50
N PHE A 313 1.75 12.92 19.90
CA PHE A 313 2.74 13.80 19.28
C PHE A 313 2.21 15.23 19.26
N ARG A 314 3.08 16.20 18.98
CA ARG A 314 2.72 17.62 18.88
C ARG A 314 2.94 18.11 17.46
N THR A 315 1.95 18.81 16.96
CA THR A 315 1.93 19.47 15.65
C THR A 315 2.03 20.98 15.84
N ALA A 316 2.12 21.75 14.75
CA ALA A 316 2.05 23.21 14.78
C ALA A 316 0.72 23.74 15.37
N TRP A 317 -0.35 22.94 15.35
CA TRP A 317 -1.69 23.32 15.78
C TRP A 317 -2.09 22.76 17.14
N GLY A 318 -1.31 21.83 17.71
CA GLY A 318 -1.48 21.35 19.09
C GLY A 318 -1.18 19.87 19.28
N ALA A 319 -1.63 19.33 20.41
CA ALA A 319 -1.41 17.93 20.76
C ALA A 319 -2.38 17.01 20.01
N CYS A 320 -1.85 15.89 19.51
CA CYS A 320 -2.61 14.84 18.84
C CYS A 320 -2.40 13.51 19.55
N ARG A 321 -3.42 12.64 19.51
CA ARG A 321 -3.34 11.25 19.96
C ARG A 321 -3.96 10.33 18.93
N VAL A 322 -3.28 9.22 18.64
CA VAL A 322 -3.72 8.24 17.64
C VAL A 322 -3.55 6.83 18.18
N ALA A 323 -4.56 5.99 17.97
CA ALA A 323 -4.45 4.54 18.08
C ALA A 323 -5.04 3.94 16.81
N GLY A 324 -4.18 3.53 15.87
CA GLY A 324 -4.58 2.98 14.57
C GLY A 324 -3.41 2.66 13.65
N GLU A 325 -3.70 1.97 12.55
CA GLU A 325 -2.69 1.64 11.54
C GLU A 325 -2.28 2.89 10.76
N PHE A 326 -3.25 3.75 10.50
CA PHE A 326 -3.07 5.01 9.80
C PHE A 326 -4.00 6.09 10.35
N ALA A 327 -3.50 7.32 10.40
CA ALA A 327 -4.33 8.49 10.55
C ALA A 327 -3.81 9.63 9.67
N PHE A 328 -4.74 10.46 9.22
CA PHE A 328 -4.47 11.70 8.50
C PHE A 328 -5.27 12.82 9.13
N ALA A 329 -4.67 14.01 9.21
CA ALA A 329 -5.37 15.22 9.61
C ALA A 329 -4.83 16.42 8.82
N SER A 330 -5.72 17.27 8.31
CA SER A 330 -5.38 18.41 7.46
C SER A 330 -6.13 19.65 7.90
N ARG A 331 -5.42 20.78 7.94
CA ARG A 331 -5.96 22.12 8.21
C ARG A 331 -5.55 23.13 7.15
N ASP A 332 -6.33 24.17 7.02
CA ASP A 332 -5.98 25.40 6.31
C ASP A 332 -6.39 26.63 7.12
N ALA A 333 -6.39 27.81 6.48
CA ALA A 333 -6.78 29.06 7.11
C ALA A 333 -8.23 29.07 7.65
N GLN A 334 -9.10 28.18 7.16
CA GLN A 334 -10.47 28.03 7.60
C GLN A 334 -10.63 26.97 8.71
N GLY A 335 -9.54 26.35 9.16
CA GLY A 335 -9.55 25.34 10.21
C GLY A 335 -9.46 23.92 9.65
N LEU A 336 -10.17 22.98 10.27
CA LEU A 336 -10.11 21.57 9.87
C LEU A 336 -10.66 21.36 8.46
N ARG A 337 -9.92 20.64 7.62
CA ARG A 337 -10.29 20.27 6.25
C ARG A 337 -10.68 18.80 6.14
N LEU A 338 -9.83 17.93 6.66
CA LEU A 338 -9.97 16.49 6.49
C LEU A 338 -9.34 15.75 7.67
N THR A 339 -9.98 14.67 8.10
CA THR A 339 -9.36 13.64 8.93
C THR A 339 -9.71 12.26 8.39
N ALA A 340 -8.80 11.31 8.59
CA ALA A 340 -9.06 9.89 8.33
C ALA A 340 -8.39 9.04 9.42
N LEU A 341 -9.02 7.94 9.80
CA LEU A 341 -8.50 6.94 10.72
C LEU A 341 -8.79 5.56 10.15
N THR A 342 -7.78 4.70 10.06
CA THR A 342 -7.91 3.33 9.54
C THR A 342 -7.23 2.33 10.45
N GLY A 343 -7.88 1.19 10.66
CA GLY A 343 -7.37 0.09 11.47
C GLY A 343 -7.16 0.49 12.94
N GLY A 344 -8.01 1.37 13.49
CA GLY A 344 -7.79 2.03 14.77
C GLY A 344 -9.05 2.32 15.57
N THR A 345 -8.87 2.84 16.78
CA THR A 345 -9.96 3.20 17.70
C THR A 345 -9.96 4.67 18.10
N LEU A 346 -8.88 5.42 17.85
CA LEU A 346 -8.78 6.81 18.27
C LEU A 346 -8.01 7.66 17.26
N LEU A 347 -8.60 8.80 16.89
CA LEU A 347 -7.91 9.97 16.36
C LEU A 347 -8.38 11.19 17.13
N GLU A 348 -7.49 11.82 17.87
CA GLU A 348 -7.75 13.05 18.62
C GLU A 348 -6.81 14.16 18.13
N THR A 349 -7.40 15.29 17.77
CA THR A 349 -6.72 16.52 17.39
C THR A 349 -7.19 17.68 18.29
N PRO A 350 -6.60 18.87 18.15
CA PRO A 350 -7.12 20.08 18.78
C PRO A 350 -8.56 20.44 18.34
N ASP A 351 -9.00 20.01 17.16
CA ASP A 351 -10.32 20.39 16.63
C ASP A 351 -11.40 19.31 16.88
N LEU A 352 -11.02 18.04 16.83
CA LEU A 352 -11.97 16.93 16.94
C LEU A 352 -11.41 15.69 17.65
N ARG A 353 -12.33 14.78 17.96
CA ARG A 353 -12.04 13.42 18.40
C ARG A 353 -12.94 12.44 17.66
N ILE A 354 -12.33 11.44 17.01
CA ILE A 354 -12.99 10.26 16.47
C ILE A 354 -12.68 9.08 17.39
N ALA A 355 -13.72 8.37 17.81
CA ALA A 355 -13.60 7.07 18.44
C ALA A 355 -14.39 6.02 17.68
N LEU A 356 -13.70 5.03 17.10
CA LEU A 356 -14.35 3.90 16.43
C LEU A 356 -14.68 2.80 17.45
N ALA A 357 -15.80 2.11 17.28
CA ALA A 357 -16.24 1.03 18.17
C ALA A 357 -15.25 -0.15 18.26
N GLY A 358 -14.44 -0.33 17.21
CA GLY A 358 -13.36 -1.30 17.16
C GLY A 358 -12.44 -1.00 16.00
N ARG A 359 -11.21 -1.52 16.06
CA ARG A 359 -10.20 -1.31 15.02
C ARG A 359 -10.42 -2.13 13.75
N GLU A 360 -11.15 -3.23 13.86
CA GLU A 360 -11.30 -4.22 12.80
C GLU A 360 -12.54 -5.11 13.02
N TYR A 361 -13.14 -5.55 11.93
CA TYR A 361 -14.03 -6.70 11.90
C TYR A 361 -13.18 -7.97 11.75
N THR A 362 -13.45 -8.97 12.58
CA THR A 362 -12.76 -10.27 12.51
C THR A 362 -13.77 -11.41 12.60
N GLY A 363 -13.37 -12.58 12.15
CA GLY A 363 -14.14 -13.82 12.31
C GLY A 363 -13.33 -15.02 11.83
N GLN A 364 -13.81 -16.22 12.13
CA GLN A 364 -13.35 -17.46 11.52
C GLN A 364 -14.32 -17.88 10.43
N ILE A 365 -13.79 -18.42 9.33
CA ILE A 365 -14.61 -19.03 8.28
C ILE A 365 -15.20 -20.34 8.81
N THR A 366 -16.53 -20.44 8.88
CA THR A 366 -17.24 -21.63 9.39
C THR A 366 -17.75 -22.53 8.27
N LYS A 367 -17.97 -21.97 7.08
CA LYS A 367 -18.48 -22.67 5.90
C LYS A 367 -18.00 -21.96 4.62
N VAL A 368 -17.87 -22.70 3.53
CA VAL A 368 -17.53 -22.15 2.20
C VAL A 368 -18.36 -22.80 1.10
N ASP A 369 -18.76 -21.99 0.12
CA ASP A 369 -19.26 -22.40 -1.20
C ASP A 369 -18.39 -21.72 -2.25
N TYR A 370 -17.39 -22.44 -2.74
CA TYR A 370 -16.38 -21.91 -3.67
C TYR A 370 -17.00 -21.49 -5.00
N LEU A 371 -17.95 -22.27 -5.52
CA LEU A 371 -18.59 -22.00 -6.82
C LEU A 371 -19.43 -20.71 -6.76
N ARG A 372 -20.07 -20.44 -5.62
CA ARG A 372 -20.80 -19.19 -5.38
C ARG A 372 -19.93 -18.07 -4.80
N LYS A 373 -18.61 -18.26 -4.69
CA LYS A 373 -17.68 -17.28 -4.12
C LYS A 373 -18.14 -16.75 -2.75
N THR A 374 -18.68 -17.65 -1.95
CA THR A 374 -19.37 -17.32 -0.70
C THR A 374 -18.73 -18.05 0.46
N PHE A 375 -18.56 -17.38 1.59
CA PHE A 375 -18.20 -18.02 2.85
C PHE A 375 -18.99 -17.42 4.01
N TRP A 376 -18.96 -18.11 5.16
CA TRP A 376 -19.65 -17.70 6.36
C TRP A 376 -18.66 -17.45 7.48
N THR A 377 -18.90 -16.40 8.27
CA THR A 377 -18.12 -16.08 9.47
C THR A 377 -18.88 -16.50 10.73
N ASP A 378 -18.15 -16.75 11.82
CA ASP A 378 -18.70 -16.98 13.16
C ASP A 378 -19.16 -15.71 13.88
N LYS A 379 -18.78 -14.54 13.37
CA LYS A 379 -19.09 -13.21 13.93
C LYS A 379 -19.89 -12.35 12.96
N PRO A 380 -20.74 -11.44 13.45
CA PRO A 380 -21.55 -10.58 12.62
C PRO A 380 -20.72 -9.46 12.00
N TRP A 381 -20.93 -9.21 10.72
CA TRP A 381 -20.32 -8.13 9.95
C TRP A 381 -21.43 -7.26 9.34
N PRO A 382 -21.31 -5.92 9.33
CA PRO A 382 -22.34 -5.06 8.78
C PRO A 382 -22.37 -5.11 7.24
N ALA A 383 -23.54 -4.87 6.65
CA ALA A 383 -23.71 -4.77 5.19
C ALA A 383 -22.80 -3.71 4.54
N LEU A 384 -22.43 -2.68 5.30
CA LEU A 384 -21.53 -1.59 4.90
C LEU A 384 -20.11 -2.05 4.56
N CYS A 385 -19.73 -3.27 4.94
CA CYS A 385 -18.45 -3.85 4.53
C CYS A 385 -18.42 -4.20 3.03
N ALA A 386 -19.54 -4.17 2.31
CA ALA A 386 -19.57 -4.35 0.86
C ALA A 386 -18.71 -3.29 0.13
N GLY A 387 -18.02 -3.71 -0.93
CA GLY A 387 -17.06 -2.90 -1.68
C GLY A 387 -15.67 -2.80 -1.03
N GLN A 388 -15.50 -3.24 0.21
CA GLN A 388 -14.22 -3.16 0.93
C GLN A 388 -13.33 -4.39 0.67
N VAL A 389 -12.02 -4.24 0.89
CA VAL A 389 -11.04 -5.34 0.78
C VAL A 389 -10.82 -5.97 2.16
N LEU A 390 -11.12 -7.26 2.29
CA LEU A 390 -10.78 -8.06 3.47
C LEU A 390 -9.49 -8.84 3.26
N GLU A 391 -8.77 -9.08 4.35
CA GLU A 391 -7.66 -10.03 4.45
C GLU A 391 -8.21 -11.40 4.90
N VAL A 392 -7.75 -12.46 4.24
CA VAL A 392 -7.89 -13.84 4.71
C VAL A 392 -6.53 -14.33 5.18
N GLN A 393 -6.45 -14.71 6.44
CA GLN A 393 -5.22 -15.08 7.14
C GLN A 393 -5.03 -16.60 7.13
N SER A 394 -4.94 -17.18 5.93
CA SER A 394 -4.63 -18.60 5.77
C SER A 394 -3.14 -18.84 6.15
N PRO A 395 -2.83 -19.83 7.00
CA PRO A 395 -1.46 -20.05 7.50
C PRO A 395 -0.42 -20.18 6.39
N GLY A 396 0.59 -19.30 6.34
CA GLY A 396 1.65 -19.33 5.33
C GLY A 396 1.23 -18.84 3.93
N CYS A 397 -0.06 -18.59 3.72
CA CYS A 397 -0.63 -18.19 2.44
C CYS A 397 -1.74 -17.14 2.57
N PRO A 398 -1.55 -16.04 3.32
CA PRO A 398 -2.61 -15.03 3.44
C PRO A 398 -2.99 -14.48 2.07
N THR A 399 -4.18 -13.94 1.91
CA THR A 399 -4.65 -13.35 0.65
C THR A 399 -5.67 -12.25 0.94
N SER A 400 -6.22 -11.61 -0.07
CA SER A 400 -7.20 -10.53 0.09
C SER A 400 -8.27 -10.58 -1.00
N TYR A 401 -9.51 -10.26 -0.61
CA TYR A 401 -10.66 -10.27 -1.51
C TYR A 401 -11.51 -9.01 -1.34
N THR A 402 -12.07 -8.52 -2.45
CA THR A 402 -13.11 -7.48 -2.41
C THR A 402 -14.46 -8.12 -2.08
N ILE A 403 -15.13 -7.58 -1.07
CA ILE A 403 -16.46 -8.01 -0.64
C ILE A 403 -17.48 -7.49 -1.66
N ALA A 404 -18.25 -8.39 -2.26
CA ALA A 404 -19.40 -8.03 -3.09
C ALA A 404 -20.64 -7.74 -2.23
N SER A 405 -20.90 -8.55 -1.20
CA SER A 405 -22.01 -8.30 -0.26
C SER A 405 -21.79 -8.99 1.09
N VAL A 406 -22.45 -8.47 2.12
CA VAL A 406 -22.54 -9.08 3.46
C VAL A 406 -24.00 -9.16 3.86
N ALA A 407 -24.44 -10.31 4.35
CA ALA A 407 -25.78 -10.51 4.90
C ALA A 407 -25.70 -11.23 6.26
N PRO A 408 -26.56 -10.90 7.23
CA PRO A 408 -26.66 -11.67 8.48
C PRO A 408 -26.97 -13.14 8.21
N ASP A 409 -26.37 -14.04 8.98
CA ASP A 409 -26.70 -15.48 8.97
C ASP A 409 -26.46 -16.09 10.36
N GLY A 410 -27.55 -16.30 11.11
CA GLY A 410 -27.48 -16.73 12.51
C GLY A 410 -26.69 -15.74 13.39
N ALA A 411 -25.71 -16.26 14.13
CA ALA A 411 -24.78 -15.45 14.95
C ALA A 411 -23.67 -14.77 14.13
N GLY A 412 -23.54 -15.12 12.84
CA GLY A 412 -22.45 -14.76 11.97
C GLY A 412 -22.90 -13.91 10.77
N SER A 413 -22.14 -14.02 9.68
CA SER A 413 -22.49 -13.36 8.42
C SER A 413 -22.11 -14.20 7.22
N ARG A 414 -22.94 -14.14 6.18
CA ARG A 414 -22.64 -14.65 4.86
C ARG A 414 -21.96 -13.55 4.06
N ILE A 415 -20.75 -13.83 3.57
CA ILE A 415 -19.93 -12.90 2.79
C ILE A 415 -19.76 -13.46 1.37
N VAL A 416 -20.08 -12.65 0.37
CA VAL A 416 -19.82 -12.94 -1.05
C VAL A 416 -18.66 -12.09 -1.51
N VAL A 417 -17.71 -12.67 -2.25
CA VAL A 417 -16.54 -11.96 -2.81
C VAL A 417 -16.59 -11.90 -4.33
N THR A 418 -15.90 -10.93 -4.94
CA THR A 418 -15.94 -10.70 -6.40
C THR A 418 -15.17 -11.76 -7.19
N ASN A 419 -14.06 -12.27 -6.63
CA ASN A 419 -13.18 -13.27 -7.26
C ASN A 419 -13.32 -14.65 -6.60
N GLY A 420 -13.09 -15.71 -7.37
CA GLY A 420 -13.12 -17.08 -6.86
C GLY A 420 -11.83 -17.45 -6.14
N ALA A 421 -11.94 -18.40 -5.21
CA ALA A 421 -10.79 -18.91 -4.45
C ALA A 421 -10.01 -20.01 -5.19
N ASP A 422 -10.47 -20.44 -6.37
CA ASP A 422 -9.84 -21.49 -7.17
C ASP A 422 -8.41 -21.10 -7.55
N PHE A 423 -7.44 -21.77 -6.93
CA PHE A 423 -6.02 -21.54 -7.21
C PHE A 423 -5.49 -22.55 -8.24
N TYR A 424 -5.89 -23.82 -8.10
CA TYR A 424 -5.36 -24.91 -8.89
C TYR A 424 -6.33 -26.08 -8.96
N ARG A 425 -6.35 -26.76 -10.11
CA ARG A 425 -7.04 -28.04 -10.29
C ARG A 425 -6.19 -28.91 -11.19
N ALA A 426 -5.95 -30.15 -10.80
CA ALA A 426 -5.23 -31.10 -11.64
C ALA A 426 -5.71 -32.54 -11.47
N PRO A 427 -5.57 -33.36 -12.54
CA PRO A 427 -5.62 -34.80 -12.40
C PRO A 427 -4.59 -35.29 -11.38
N ILE A 428 -4.95 -36.36 -10.66
CA ILE A 428 -4.08 -37.06 -9.72
C ILE A 428 -3.44 -38.24 -10.45
N THR A 429 -2.14 -38.44 -10.25
CA THR A 429 -1.42 -39.61 -10.74
C THR A 429 -1.40 -40.72 -9.71
N GLN A 430 -1.29 -40.37 -8.43
CA GLN A 430 -1.19 -41.34 -7.35
C GLN A 430 -1.73 -40.79 -6.02
N VAL A 431 -2.30 -41.68 -5.19
CA VAL A 431 -2.61 -41.42 -3.79
C VAL A 431 -1.82 -42.40 -2.95
N LEU A 432 -1.10 -41.88 -1.94
CA LEU A 432 -0.27 -42.63 -1.00
C LEU A 432 -0.80 -42.39 0.43
N PRO A 433 -1.82 -43.17 0.86
CA PRO A 433 -2.53 -42.93 2.12
C PRO A 433 -1.62 -42.90 3.35
N GLU A 434 -0.69 -43.85 3.46
CA GLU A 434 0.25 -43.98 4.59
C GLU A 434 1.21 -42.78 4.71
N GLN A 435 1.45 -42.09 3.61
CA GLN A 435 2.28 -40.88 3.56
C GLN A 435 1.45 -39.60 3.60
N ARG A 436 0.10 -39.71 3.64
CA ARG A 436 -0.86 -38.62 3.47
C ARG A 436 -0.60 -37.79 2.21
N ARG A 437 -0.09 -38.44 1.16
CA ARG A 437 0.45 -37.78 -0.02
C ARG A 437 -0.44 -38.01 -1.24
N VAL A 438 -0.66 -36.96 -2.01
CA VAL A 438 -1.41 -36.97 -3.27
C VAL A 438 -0.56 -36.31 -4.35
N ASP A 439 -0.29 -37.05 -5.42
CA ASP A 439 0.58 -36.59 -6.50
C ASP A 439 -0.29 -36.03 -7.63
N GLY A 440 -0.14 -34.74 -7.92
CA GLY A 440 -0.80 -34.08 -9.04
C GLY A 440 -0.09 -34.36 -10.35
N ARG A 441 -0.77 -34.18 -11.48
CA ARG A 441 -0.17 -34.31 -12.82
C ARG A 441 0.43 -33.01 -13.36
N LEU A 442 -0.09 -31.86 -12.91
CA LEU A 442 0.28 -30.55 -13.44
C LEU A 442 1.23 -29.83 -12.48
N PRO A 443 2.20 -29.05 -12.96
CA PRO A 443 2.96 -28.17 -12.09
C PRO A 443 2.05 -27.07 -11.51
N LEU A 444 2.39 -26.56 -10.31
CA LEU A 444 1.72 -25.41 -9.74
C LEU A 444 1.88 -24.15 -10.62
N PRO A 445 0.91 -23.22 -10.61
CA PRO A 445 1.04 -21.93 -11.29
C PRO A 445 2.32 -21.19 -10.86
N ALA A 446 2.96 -20.53 -11.81
CA ALA A 446 4.33 -20.00 -11.77
C ALA A 446 4.90 -19.62 -10.38
N ARG A 447 6.04 -20.23 -10.04
CA ARG A 447 7.03 -19.80 -9.01
C ARG A 447 6.57 -19.73 -7.56
N ARG A 448 5.38 -20.24 -7.20
CA ARG A 448 5.00 -20.35 -5.79
C ARG A 448 5.69 -21.56 -5.15
N ALA A 449 6.75 -21.31 -4.38
CA ALA A 449 7.54 -22.36 -3.75
C ALA A 449 6.78 -23.10 -2.64
N SER A 450 5.79 -22.45 -2.00
CA SER A 450 4.96 -23.07 -0.98
C SER A 450 3.50 -22.62 -1.10
N ILE A 451 2.59 -23.57 -0.92
CA ILE A 451 1.13 -23.38 -0.81
C ILE A 451 0.59 -23.95 0.51
N ARG A 452 1.47 -24.06 1.52
CA ARG A 452 1.11 -24.51 2.86
C ARG A 452 -0.09 -23.72 3.38
N GLY A 453 -0.99 -24.41 4.08
CA GLY A 453 -2.19 -23.84 4.70
C GLY A 453 -3.38 -23.63 3.76
N MET A 454 -3.20 -23.68 2.43
CA MET A 454 -4.32 -23.68 1.50
C MET A 454 -5.24 -24.90 1.70
N THR A 455 -6.47 -24.78 1.21
CA THR A 455 -7.45 -25.87 1.31
C THR A 455 -7.39 -26.75 0.07
N ALA A 456 -7.18 -28.04 0.28
CA ALA A 456 -7.30 -29.06 -0.74
C ALA A 456 -8.70 -29.68 -0.72
N SER A 457 -9.25 -30.06 -1.87
CA SER A 457 -10.51 -30.79 -1.94
C SER A 457 -10.52 -31.80 -3.09
N ASN A 458 -11.38 -32.80 -2.99
CA ASN A 458 -11.73 -33.59 -4.17
C ASN A 458 -12.49 -32.71 -5.18
N ASP A 459 -12.63 -33.17 -6.41
CA ASP A 459 -13.19 -32.34 -7.49
C ASP A 459 -14.65 -31.91 -7.23
N ALA A 460 -15.41 -32.74 -6.52
CA ALA A 460 -16.78 -32.47 -6.09
C ALA A 460 -16.87 -31.57 -4.85
N MET A 461 -15.74 -31.22 -4.22
CA MET A 461 -15.63 -30.41 -3.00
C MET A 461 -16.42 -30.95 -1.79
N THR A 462 -16.60 -32.28 -1.71
CA THR A 462 -17.31 -32.96 -0.61
C THR A 462 -16.36 -33.41 0.50
N ARG A 463 -15.06 -33.50 0.20
CA ARG A 463 -13.99 -33.78 1.15
C ARG A 463 -12.99 -32.64 1.10
N LEU A 464 -12.62 -32.14 2.27
CA LEU A 464 -11.69 -31.02 2.44
C LEU A 464 -10.50 -31.47 3.29
N TRP A 465 -9.32 -30.98 2.93
CA TRP A 465 -8.06 -31.17 3.64
C TRP A 465 -7.30 -29.86 3.70
N ARG A 466 -6.28 -29.79 4.57
CA ARG A 466 -5.29 -28.71 4.56
C ARG A 466 -3.99 -29.19 3.96
N ILE A 467 -3.30 -28.30 3.23
CA ILE A 467 -1.97 -28.60 2.68
C ILE A 467 -0.94 -28.34 3.78
N GLU A 468 -0.32 -29.40 4.27
CA GLU A 468 0.78 -29.31 5.24
C GLU A 468 2.06 -28.83 4.56
N ASN A 469 2.35 -29.41 3.40
CA ASN A 469 3.53 -29.10 2.61
C ASN A 469 3.34 -29.54 1.15
N ASN A 470 4.20 -29.06 0.25
CA ASN A 470 4.25 -29.50 -1.13
C ASN A 470 5.71 -29.62 -1.64
N SER A 471 5.97 -30.62 -2.47
CA SER A 471 7.20 -30.75 -3.26
C SER A 471 6.82 -30.70 -4.73
N GLY A 472 6.96 -29.53 -5.36
CA GLY A 472 6.38 -29.30 -6.68
C GLY A 472 4.86 -29.46 -6.62
N ASN A 473 4.36 -30.47 -7.34
CA ASN A 473 2.96 -30.86 -7.49
C ASN A 473 2.55 -32.08 -6.64
N ASP A 474 3.39 -32.47 -5.68
CA ASP A 474 3.09 -33.53 -4.72
C ASP A 474 2.69 -32.90 -3.40
N PHE A 475 1.52 -33.26 -2.88
CA PHE A 475 0.89 -32.57 -1.76
C PHE A 475 0.75 -33.48 -0.55
N THR A 476 1.27 -33.04 0.60
CA THR A 476 1.00 -33.68 1.91
C THR A 476 -0.24 -33.04 2.53
N LEU A 477 -1.24 -33.86 2.87
CA LEU A 477 -2.55 -33.42 3.34
C LEU A 477 -2.79 -33.70 4.83
N GLU A 478 -3.48 -32.79 5.50
CA GLU A 478 -3.94 -32.85 6.89
C GLU A 478 -5.48 -32.88 6.95
N GLY A 479 -6.04 -33.44 8.03
CA GLY A 479 -7.50 -33.42 8.29
C GLY A 479 -8.23 -34.76 8.12
N GLY A 480 -7.51 -35.87 8.02
CA GLY A 480 -8.05 -37.23 7.88
C GLY A 480 -7.32 -38.03 6.79
N GLY A 481 -7.38 -39.37 6.86
CA GLY A 481 -6.70 -40.23 5.89
C GLY A 481 -7.22 -40.00 4.46
N THR A 482 -6.32 -39.96 3.48
CA THR A 482 -6.64 -39.82 2.06
C THR A 482 -6.75 -41.20 1.41
N ARG A 483 -7.82 -41.48 0.65
CA ARG A 483 -7.96 -42.73 -0.10
C ARG A 483 -8.24 -42.43 -1.57
N SER A 484 -7.81 -43.31 -2.47
CA SER A 484 -8.07 -43.15 -3.91
C SER A 484 -9.55 -42.97 -4.23
N ALA A 485 -10.43 -43.64 -3.48
CA ALA A 485 -11.89 -43.52 -3.64
C ALA A 485 -12.43 -42.12 -3.34
N ASP A 486 -11.76 -41.30 -2.51
CA ASP A 486 -12.21 -39.94 -2.20
C ASP A 486 -12.10 -39.00 -3.42
N PHE A 487 -11.28 -39.36 -4.41
CA PHE A 487 -11.02 -38.57 -5.62
C PHE A 487 -11.75 -39.08 -6.87
N ALA A 488 -12.37 -40.25 -6.79
CA ALA A 488 -13.19 -40.80 -7.86
C ALA A 488 -14.51 -40.02 -8.03
N PRO A 489 -15.13 -40.03 -9.23
CA PRO A 489 -14.65 -40.63 -10.48
C PRO A 489 -13.69 -39.71 -11.27
N SER A 490 -13.58 -38.45 -10.89
CA SER A 490 -12.79 -37.44 -11.62
C SER A 490 -11.28 -37.66 -11.55
N ASN A 491 -10.80 -38.36 -10.52
CA ASN A 491 -9.39 -38.54 -10.19
C ASN A 491 -8.64 -37.20 -10.23
N ALA A 492 -9.18 -36.19 -9.56
CA ALA A 492 -8.66 -34.83 -9.59
C ALA A 492 -8.72 -34.19 -8.20
N LEU A 493 -7.73 -33.32 -7.96
CA LEU A 493 -7.61 -32.49 -6.76
C LEU A 493 -7.87 -31.03 -7.15
N ARG A 494 -8.55 -30.30 -6.26
CA ARG A 494 -8.63 -28.83 -6.29
C ARG A 494 -7.89 -28.24 -5.10
N ILE A 495 -7.36 -27.04 -5.29
CA ILE A 495 -6.73 -26.23 -4.26
C ILE A 495 -7.39 -24.85 -4.29
N SER A 496 -7.83 -24.40 -3.13
CA SER A 496 -8.42 -23.10 -2.89
C SER A 496 -7.58 -22.30 -1.91
N GLU A 497 -7.47 -21.00 -2.12
CA GLU A 497 -6.58 -20.14 -1.32
C GLU A 497 -6.98 -20.07 0.16
N TYR A 498 -8.27 -20.22 0.46
CA TYR A 498 -8.82 -20.22 1.82
C TYR A 498 -9.83 -21.35 2.02
N GLY A 499 -10.19 -21.61 3.28
CA GLY A 499 -11.25 -22.55 3.65
C GLY A 499 -11.70 -22.42 5.11
N VAL A 500 -12.49 -23.39 5.57
CA VAL A 500 -13.03 -23.44 6.94
C VAL A 500 -11.90 -23.44 7.99
N GLY A 501 -12.02 -22.58 9.00
CA GLY A 501 -11.04 -22.36 10.07
C GLY A 501 -10.09 -21.19 9.81
N ASP A 502 -10.00 -20.66 8.58
CA ASP A 502 -9.17 -19.48 8.33
C ASP A 502 -9.78 -18.24 8.99
N ARG A 503 -8.93 -17.37 9.51
CA ARG A 503 -9.35 -16.08 10.07
C ARG A 503 -9.51 -15.06 8.95
N VAL A 504 -10.57 -14.26 9.03
CA VAL A 504 -10.76 -13.08 8.19
C VAL A 504 -10.66 -11.81 9.00
N ARG A 505 -10.18 -10.74 8.35
CA ARG A 505 -10.01 -9.42 8.94
C ARG A 505 -10.38 -8.33 7.94
N LEU A 506 -11.10 -7.31 8.38
CA LEU A 506 -11.31 -6.06 7.66
C LEU A 506 -11.04 -4.89 8.59
N ALA A 507 -10.18 -3.95 8.19
CA ALA A 507 -9.93 -2.74 8.96
C ALA A 507 -11.19 -1.87 9.07
N ALA A 508 -11.48 -1.40 10.28
CA ALA A 508 -12.46 -0.35 10.48
C ALA A 508 -11.83 0.99 10.09
N TRP A 509 -12.61 1.89 9.49
CA TRP A 509 -12.15 3.23 9.17
C TRP A 509 -13.28 4.26 9.21
N ALA A 510 -12.89 5.52 9.40
CA ALA A 510 -13.74 6.69 9.28
C ALA A 510 -12.96 7.86 8.70
N ALA A 511 -13.65 8.73 7.98
CA ALA A 511 -13.16 9.98 7.44
C ALA A 511 -14.18 11.09 7.67
N ILE A 512 -13.67 12.28 8.00
CA ILE A 512 -14.48 13.49 8.17
C ILE A 512 -13.87 14.59 7.32
N ARG A 513 -14.67 15.16 6.41
CA ARG A 513 -14.25 16.17 5.44
C ARG A 513 -15.09 17.42 5.57
N ARG A 514 -14.48 18.60 5.42
CA ARG A 514 -15.22 19.85 5.34
C ARG A 514 -15.98 19.96 4.01
N ALA A 515 -17.30 20.12 4.10
CA ALA A 515 -18.22 20.26 2.98
C ALA A 515 -18.77 21.70 2.82
N GLY A 516 -18.50 22.58 3.79
CA GLY A 516 -18.90 23.99 3.78
C GLY A 516 -18.41 24.70 5.05
N ALA A 517 -18.71 26.00 5.18
CA ALA A 517 -18.23 26.83 6.29
C ALA A 517 -18.49 26.20 7.68
N ASN A 518 -19.70 25.67 7.87
CA ASN A 518 -20.10 24.99 9.10
C ASN A 518 -20.64 23.58 8.80
N ARG A 519 -20.09 22.89 7.78
CA ARG A 519 -20.56 21.56 7.40
C ARG A 519 -19.42 20.57 7.28
N LEU A 520 -19.57 19.41 7.90
CA LEU A 520 -18.67 18.28 7.80
C LEU A 520 -19.43 17.09 7.20
N GLU A 521 -18.78 16.37 6.31
CA GLU A 521 -19.23 15.10 5.75
C GLU A 521 -18.51 13.97 6.46
N VAL A 522 -19.26 12.94 6.88
CA VAL A 522 -18.74 11.76 7.56
C VAL A 522 -18.95 10.53 6.70
N THR A 523 -17.87 9.79 6.45
CA THR A 523 -17.91 8.49 5.78
C THR A 523 -17.17 7.49 6.66
N ALA A 524 -17.75 6.31 6.88
CA ALA A 524 -17.12 5.27 7.69
C ALA A 524 -17.66 3.90 7.30
N ASN A 525 -16.94 2.84 7.66
CA ASN A 525 -17.46 1.47 7.60
C ASN A 525 -17.82 0.90 8.98
N SER A 526 -17.70 1.72 10.04
CA SER A 526 -17.86 1.31 11.44
C SER A 526 -18.64 2.33 12.25
N ASP A 527 -19.22 1.86 13.36
CA ASP A 527 -19.81 2.72 14.38
C ASP A 527 -18.74 3.67 14.93
N LEU A 528 -19.07 4.94 15.08
CA LEU A 528 -18.16 5.93 15.64
C LEU A 528 -18.85 6.88 16.62
N SER A 529 -18.05 7.47 17.50
CA SER A 529 -18.40 8.67 18.24
C SER A 529 -17.51 9.81 17.78
N LEU A 530 -18.11 10.95 17.47
CA LEU A 530 -17.42 12.15 17.03
C LEU A 530 -17.67 13.26 18.05
N SER A 531 -16.60 13.83 18.59
CA SER A 531 -16.67 15.04 19.40
C SER A 531 -15.97 16.17 18.69
N LEU A 532 -16.55 17.36 18.69
CA LEU A 532 -15.89 18.59 18.24
C LEU A 532 -15.57 19.47 19.44
N LYS A 533 -14.39 20.09 19.43
CA LYS A 533 -14.00 20.98 20.51
C LYS A 533 -14.61 22.37 20.27
N GLY A 534 -15.62 22.75 21.08
CA GLY A 534 -16.08 24.14 21.20
C GLY A 534 -17.43 24.53 20.59
N GLY A 535 -18.34 23.60 20.29
CA GLY A 535 -19.66 23.96 19.72
C GLY A 535 -20.76 22.90 19.89
N TRP A 536 -21.98 23.25 19.48
CA TRP A 536 -23.10 22.33 19.36
C TRP A 536 -23.12 21.72 17.95
N VAL A 537 -23.57 20.47 17.83
CA VAL A 537 -23.61 19.74 16.56
C VAL A 537 -25.05 19.34 16.25
N GLU A 538 -25.44 19.50 14.99
CA GLU A 538 -26.65 18.90 14.43
C GLU A 538 -26.26 17.81 13.42
N LEU A 539 -26.95 16.67 13.46
CA LEU A 539 -26.74 15.55 12.52
C LEU A 539 -27.86 15.51 11.49
N CYS A 540 -27.50 15.38 10.20
CA CYS A 540 -28.42 15.18 9.11
C CYS A 540 -28.08 13.94 8.29
N ALA A 541 -29.04 13.02 8.25
CA ALA A 541 -28.92 11.74 7.57
C ALA A 541 -29.40 11.76 6.12
N ASP A 542 -30.34 12.65 5.82
CA ASP A 542 -31.16 12.68 4.60
C ASP A 542 -31.05 14.02 3.86
N SER A 543 -30.09 14.86 4.27
CA SER A 543 -29.91 16.25 3.82
C SER A 543 -31.13 17.16 4.05
N LYS A 544 -32.09 16.76 4.90
CA LYS A 544 -33.35 17.48 5.15
C LYS A 544 -33.66 17.67 6.64
N THR A 545 -33.40 16.66 7.46
CA THR A 545 -33.80 16.61 8.87
C THR A 545 -32.58 16.68 9.77
N TRP A 546 -32.47 17.78 10.52
CA TRP A 546 -31.37 18.04 11.46
C TRP A 546 -31.78 17.66 12.88
N LEU A 547 -31.01 16.78 13.50
CA LEU A 547 -31.22 16.33 14.88
C LEU A 547 -30.20 17.00 15.80
N PRO A 548 -30.63 17.73 16.84
CA PRO A 548 -29.69 18.34 17.79
C PRO A 548 -28.98 17.25 18.60
N CYS A 549 -27.67 17.40 18.78
CA CYS A 549 -26.87 16.51 19.62
C CYS A 549 -26.47 17.22 20.91
N ALA A 550 -27.05 16.77 22.04
CA ALA A 550 -26.74 17.31 23.35
C ALA A 550 -25.34 16.86 23.82
N GLY A 551 -24.49 17.81 24.22
CA GLY A 551 -23.22 17.51 24.89
C GLY A 551 -21.96 17.47 24.01
N GLY A 552 -22.03 17.92 22.75
CA GLY A 552 -20.84 18.09 21.89
C GLY A 552 -20.20 16.79 21.37
N GLU A 553 -20.78 15.63 21.70
CA GLU A 553 -20.43 14.31 21.16
C GLU A 553 -21.64 13.69 20.43
N VAL A 554 -21.39 13.12 19.26
CA VAL A 554 -22.39 12.50 18.39
C VAL A 554 -22.02 11.05 18.16
N ALA A 555 -22.88 10.12 18.57
CA ALA A 555 -22.77 8.72 18.21
C ALA A 555 -23.40 8.48 16.82
N ILE A 556 -22.63 7.92 15.90
CA ILE A 556 -23.05 7.60 14.53
C ILE A 556 -22.97 6.09 14.33
N LYS A 557 -24.08 5.49 13.93
CA LYS A 557 -24.16 4.06 13.64
C LYS A 557 -23.79 3.76 12.19
N ALA A 558 -23.07 2.68 11.95
CA ALA A 558 -22.71 2.22 10.61
C ALA A 558 -23.96 1.91 9.76
N ALA A 559 -24.97 1.26 10.37
CA ALA A 559 -26.24 0.96 9.70
C ALA A 559 -26.98 2.21 9.20
N ASP A 560 -26.68 3.36 9.80
CA ASP A 560 -27.24 4.65 9.49
C ASP A 560 -26.53 5.33 8.30
N LEU A 561 -25.24 5.04 8.09
CA LEU A 561 -24.47 5.47 6.91
C LEU A 561 -24.86 4.66 5.66
N ALA A 562 -25.26 3.39 5.82
CA ALA A 562 -25.60 2.48 4.72
C ALA A 562 -26.91 2.82 3.97
N LYS A 563 -27.65 3.85 4.38
CA LYS A 563 -28.95 4.26 3.77
C LYS A 563 -28.77 5.17 2.55
N GLY A 564 -27.56 5.65 2.27
CA GLY A 564 -27.16 6.32 1.03
C GLY A 564 -26.12 5.49 0.25
N PRO A 565 -25.77 5.85 -0.99
CA PRO A 565 -24.57 5.35 -1.66
C PRO A 565 -23.36 5.45 -0.73
N VAL A 566 -22.42 4.49 -0.80
CA VAL A 566 -21.21 4.45 0.06
C VAL A 566 -20.38 5.76 -0.01
N HIS A 567 -20.57 6.54 -1.07
CA HIS A 567 -19.91 7.82 -1.31
C HIS A 567 -20.69 9.06 -0.84
N ASP A 568 -21.94 8.93 -0.40
CA ASP A 568 -22.79 10.08 -0.07
C ASP A 568 -22.72 10.48 1.41
N GLY A 569 -22.02 9.68 2.25
CA GLY A 569 -21.74 9.99 3.64
C GLY A 569 -22.96 10.38 4.48
N ARG A 570 -22.73 10.98 5.64
CA ARG A 570 -23.72 11.81 6.35
C ARG A 570 -23.20 13.22 6.50
N CYS A 571 -24.10 14.20 6.51
CA CYS A 571 -23.74 15.60 6.71
C CYS A 571 -23.99 16.01 8.17
N LEU A 572 -23.01 16.66 8.77
CA LEU A 572 -23.07 17.33 10.06
C LEU A 572 -23.03 18.84 9.83
N GLU A 573 -23.84 19.60 10.55
CA GLU A 573 -23.90 21.06 10.50
C GLU A 573 -23.71 21.62 11.90
N PHE A 574 -22.99 22.72 11.98
CA PHE A 574 -22.62 23.37 13.24
C PHE A 574 -23.22 24.77 13.29
N ARG A 575 -23.58 25.20 14.49
CA ARG A 575 -24.11 26.54 14.76
C ARG A 575 -23.36 27.21 15.90
#